data_AF-X1P950-F1
#
_entry.id   AF-X1P950-F1
#
_cell.length_a   1.000
_cell.length_b   1.000
_cell.length_c   1.000
_cell.angle_alpha   90.00
_cell.angle_beta   90.00
_cell.angle_gamma   90.00
#
_symmetry.space_group_name_H-M   'P 1'
#
loop_
_entity.id
_entity.type
_entity.pdbx_description
1 polymer ?
#
loop_
_entity_poly.entity_id
_entity_poly.type
_entity_poly.pdbx_seq_one_letter_code
_entity_poly.pdbx_strand_id
1 'polypeptide(L)'
;MKIEQIYRQNDWWDEINWSQLERDVRRLQGRIYRASKKDDKKGVHNLMKLLARSESAKLLAIYIITQKNKGRTTPGLDGEVYLTSEDRMELS
;
A
#
# COMPACT_ATOMS: atom_id res chain seq x y z
N MET A 1 9.93 12.97 0.21
CA MET A 1 9.55 13.05 1.63
C MET A 1 9.58 11.65 2.21
N LYS A 2 10.20 11.42 3.37
CA LYS A 2 10.13 10.09 4.00
C LYS A 2 8.69 9.86 4.44
N ILE A 3 8.12 8.68 4.18
CA ILE A 3 6.74 8.33 4.58
C ILE A 3 6.52 8.59 6.08
N GLU A 4 7.53 8.35 6.91
CA GLU A 4 7.52 8.66 8.34
C GLU A 4 7.32 10.16 8.69
N GLN A 5 7.64 11.08 7.78
CA GLN A 5 7.40 12.51 8.01
C GLN A 5 5.95 12.90 7.75
N ILE A 6 5.23 12.14 6.92
CA ILE A 6 3.84 12.38 6.52
C ILE A 6 2.90 12.16 7.71
N TYR A 7 3.10 11.10 8.50
CA TYR A 7 2.27 10.75 9.65
C TYR A 7 2.17 11.80 10.78
N ARG A 8 2.94 12.89 10.74
CA ARG A 8 2.92 13.94 11.78
C ARG A 8 1.94 15.08 11.53
N GLN A 9 1.33 15.17 10.34
CA GLN A 9 0.31 16.18 10.03
C GLN A 9 -1.09 15.63 10.30
N ASN A 10 -2.04 16.49 10.67
CA ASN A 10 -3.42 16.08 10.95
C ASN A 10 -4.18 15.58 9.71
N ASP A 11 -3.78 16.01 8.49
CA ASP A 11 -4.48 15.72 7.22
C ASP A 11 -3.58 14.98 6.22
N TRP A 12 -2.69 14.13 6.74
CA TRP A 12 -1.58 13.58 5.96
C TRP A 12 -2.02 12.69 4.79
N TRP A 13 -3.24 12.13 4.83
CA TRP A 13 -3.82 11.30 3.78
C TRP A 13 -3.87 12.00 2.42
N ASP A 14 -4.31 13.26 2.43
CA ASP A 14 -4.54 14.03 1.19
C ASP A 14 -3.23 14.57 0.59
N GLU A 15 -2.15 14.59 1.37
CA GLU A 15 -0.81 15.00 0.94
C GLU A 15 0.02 13.84 0.34
N ILE A 16 -0.50 12.60 0.36
CA ILE A 16 0.25 11.43 -0.11
C ILE A 16 0.48 11.51 -1.62
N ASN A 17 1.76 11.38 -2.01
CA ASN A 17 2.11 11.17 -3.41
C ASN A 17 1.89 9.72 -3.83
N TRP A 18 0.64 9.39 -4.19
CA TRP A 18 0.23 8.05 -4.63
C TRP A 18 1.07 7.48 -5.77
N SER A 19 1.47 8.34 -6.72
CA SER A 19 2.30 7.91 -7.86
C SER A 19 3.67 7.40 -7.42
N GLN A 20 4.23 7.98 -6.35
CA GLN A 20 5.51 7.54 -5.80
C GLN A 20 5.37 6.18 -5.10
N LEU A 21 4.32 6.01 -4.28
CA LEU A 21 4.07 4.72 -3.62
C LEU A 21 3.87 3.60 -4.64
N GLU A 22 3.11 3.86 -5.70
CA GLU A 22 2.90 2.91 -6.79
C GLU A 22 4.20 2.53 -7.50
N ARG A 23 5.09 3.51 -7.76
CA ARG A 23 6.43 3.25 -8.32
C ARG A 23 7.27 2.37 -7.38
N ASP A 24 7.25 2.62 -6.09
CA ASP A 24 8.02 1.84 -5.11
C ASP A 24 7.52 0.39 -5.00
N VAL A 25 6.20 0.19 -4.97
CA VAL A 25 5.57 -1.14 -4.99
C VAL A 25 5.89 -1.87 -6.29
N ARG A 26 5.73 -1.22 -7.46
CA ARG A 26 6.06 -1.81 -8.77
C ARG A 26 7.52 -2.22 -8.86
N ARG A 27 8.44 -1.43 -8.29
CA ARG A 27 9.87 -1.76 -8.26
C ARG A 27 10.13 -3.04 -7.46
N LEU A 28 9.48 -3.21 -6.30
CA LEU A 28 9.60 -4.45 -5.51
C LEU A 28 9.00 -5.65 -6.25
N GLN A 29 7.80 -5.51 -6.82
CA GLN A 29 7.16 -6.55 -7.63
C GLN A 29 8.03 -6.95 -8.84
N GLY A 30 8.65 -5.99 -9.52
CA GLY A 30 9.58 -6.26 -10.61
C GLY A 30 10.88 -6.96 -10.17
N ARG A 31 11.33 -6.75 -8.93
CA ARG A 31 12.45 -7.52 -8.34
C ARG A 31 12.02 -8.95 -8.04
N ILE A 32 10.81 -9.15 -7.50
CA ILE A 32 10.24 -10.48 -7.27
C ILE A 32 10.15 -11.25 -8.60
N TYR A 33 9.62 -10.62 -9.64
CA TYR A 33 9.54 -11.21 -10.98
C TYR A 33 10.91 -11.62 -11.52
N ARG A 34 11.92 -10.75 -11.42
CA ARG A 34 13.29 -11.05 -11.87
C ARG A 34 13.94 -12.18 -11.07
N ALA A 35 13.74 -12.23 -9.75
CA ALA A 35 14.24 -13.31 -8.91
C ALA A 35 13.56 -14.65 -9.26
N SER A 36 12.24 -14.62 -9.47
CA SER A 36 11.46 -15.79 -9.91
C SER A 36 11.94 -16.33 -11.26
N LYS A 37 12.22 -15.45 -12.23
CA LYS A 37 12.78 -15.87 -13.54
C LYS A 37 14.16 -16.51 -13.45
N LYS A 38 14.90 -16.30 -12.37
CA LYS A 38 16.21 -16.91 -12.11
C LYS A 38 16.14 -18.16 -11.21
N ASP A 39 14.92 -18.62 -10.88
CA ASP A 39 14.65 -19.67 -9.88
C ASP A 39 15.26 -19.39 -8.48
N ASP A 40 15.50 -18.11 -8.15
CA ASP A 40 15.98 -17.70 -6.82
C ASP A 40 14.81 -17.67 -5.82
N LYS A 41 14.42 -18.85 -5.34
CA LYS A 41 13.30 -19.03 -4.40
C LYS A 41 13.53 -18.30 -3.08
N LYS A 42 14.76 -18.27 -2.58
CA LYS A 42 15.11 -17.56 -1.33
C LYS A 42 14.97 -16.04 -1.51
N GLY A 43 15.46 -15.51 -2.64
CA GLY A 43 15.30 -14.10 -3.00
C GLY A 43 13.83 -13.70 -3.16
N VAL A 44 13.03 -14.51 -3.86
CA VAL A 44 11.57 -14.31 -3.98
C VAL A 44 10.93 -14.20 -2.60
N HIS A 45 11.17 -15.17 -1.73
CA HIS A 45 10.56 -15.19 -0.39
C HIS A 45 10.96 -13.98 0.46
N ASN A 46 12.23 -13.59 0.42
CA ASN A 46 12.72 -12.40 1.12
C ASN A 46 12.12 -11.10 0.58
N LEU A 47 11.99 -10.98 -0.74
CA LEU A 47 11.37 -9.80 -1.39
C LEU A 47 9.87 -9.72 -1.14
N MET A 48 9.16 -10.85 -1.12
CA MET A 48 7.75 -10.90 -0.73
C MET A 48 7.56 -10.50 0.74
N LYS A 49 8.41 -10.97 1.64
CA LYS A 49 8.43 -10.54 3.04
C LYS A 49 8.70 -9.04 3.18
N LEU A 50 9.59 -8.48 2.36
CA LEU A 50 9.85 -7.05 2.32
C LEU A 50 8.62 -6.26 1.82
N LEU A 51 7.97 -6.74 0.75
CA LEU A 51 6.75 -6.13 0.22
C LEU A 51 5.60 -6.15 1.24
N ALA A 52 5.40 -7.27 1.93
CA ALA A 52 4.35 -7.42 2.94
C ALA A 52 4.54 -6.50 4.16
N ARG A 53 5.77 -6.06 4.45
CA ARG A 53 6.09 -5.12 5.53
C ARG A 53 6.26 -3.68 5.05
N SER A 54 6.01 -3.41 3.76
CA SER A 54 6.24 -2.10 3.18
C SER A 54 5.07 -1.17 3.47
N GLU A 55 5.36 -0.03 4.09
CA GLU A 55 4.37 1.03 4.31
C GLU A 55 3.75 1.52 3.00
N SER A 56 4.59 1.68 1.96
CA SER A 56 4.10 2.03 0.61
C SER A 56 3.11 1.02 0.06
N ALA A 57 3.28 -0.27 0.36
CA ALA A 57 2.36 -1.31 -0.07
C ALA A 57 1.06 -1.30 0.75
N LYS A 58 1.16 -1.09 2.08
CA LYS A 58 0.00 -0.96 2.98
C LYS A 58 -0.88 0.22 2.55
N LEU A 59 -0.31 1.42 2.46
CA LEU A 59 -1.02 2.64 2.06
C LEU A 59 -1.66 2.52 0.67
N LEU A 60 -0.92 1.97 -0.30
CA LEU A 60 -1.47 1.77 -1.64
C LEU A 60 -2.63 0.77 -1.65
N ALA A 61 -2.58 -0.28 -0.83
CA ALA A 61 -3.68 -1.23 -0.69
C ALA A 61 -4.94 -0.56 -0.10
N ILE A 62 -4.78 0.23 0.97
CA ILE A 62 -5.88 1.00 1.58
C ILE A 62 -6.48 1.92 0.52
N TYR A 63 -5.66 2.71 -0.19
CA TYR A 63 -6.13 3.59 -1.26
C TYR A 63 -6.93 2.88 -2.35
N ILE A 64 -6.46 1.72 -2.79
CA ILE A 64 -7.15 0.95 -3.82
C ILE A 64 -8.52 0.49 -3.30
N ILE A 65 -8.57 -0.07 -2.10
CA ILE A 65 -9.80 -0.63 -1.51
C ILE A 65 -10.82 0.47 -1.21
N THR A 66 -10.39 1.57 -0.58
CA THR A 66 -11.29 2.61 -0.05
C THR A 66 -11.62 3.70 -1.05
N GLN A 67 -10.81 3.90 -2.11
CA GLN A 67 -11.02 5.01 -3.06
C GLN A 67 -11.11 4.59 -4.53
N LYS A 68 -10.35 3.59 -4.99
CA LYS A 68 -10.32 3.23 -6.43
C LYS A 68 -11.33 2.15 -6.81
N ASN A 69 -11.54 1.18 -5.94
CA ASN A 69 -12.39 0.05 -6.25
C ASN A 69 -13.84 0.48 -6.45
N LYS A 70 -14.55 -0.21 -7.36
CA LYS A 70 -15.96 0.06 -7.65
C LYS A 70 -16.86 -0.23 -6.44
N GLY A 71 -16.53 -1.26 -5.66
CA GLY A 71 -17.25 -1.67 -4.46
C GLY A 71 -16.84 -0.93 -3.17
N ARG A 72 -16.12 0.19 -3.25
CA ARG A 72 -15.59 0.92 -2.08
C ARG A 72 -16.65 1.43 -1.10
N THR A 73 -17.91 1.49 -1.52
CA THR A 73 -19.06 1.92 -0.70
C THR A 73 -19.87 0.73 -0.17
N THR A 74 -19.42 -0.49 -0.42
CA THR A 74 -20.05 -1.72 0.08
C THR A 74 -19.24 -2.23 1.25
N PRO A 75 -19.86 -2.46 2.42
CA PRO A 75 -19.20 -3.06 3.56
C PRO A 75 -18.52 -4.38 3.19
N GLY A 76 -17.30 -4.58 3.69
CA GLY A 76 -16.59 -5.84 3.57
C GLY A 76 -17.05 -6.87 4.61
N LEU A 77 -16.22 -7.88 4.85
CA LEU A 77 -16.40 -8.83 5.95
C LEU A 77 -16.27 -8.16 7.33
N ASP A 78 -15.58 -7.03 7.39
CA ASP A 78 -15.45 -6.16 8.56
C ASP A 78 -16.72 -5.35 8.85
N GLY A 79 -17.67 -5.27 7.92
CA GLY A 79 -18.93 -4.55 8.11
C GLY A 79 -18.82 -3.03 7.99
N GLU A 80 -17.62 -2.52 7.67
CA GLU A 80 -17.32 -1.08 7.68
C GLU A 80 -17.13 -0.51 6.26
N VAL A 81 -17.31 0.80 6.12
CA VAL A 81 -17.02 1.57 4.89
C VAL A 81 -16.19 2.79 5.25
N TYR A 82 -15.08 3.01 4.52
CA TYR A 82 -14.09 4.04 4.83
C TYR A 82 -14.19 5.21 3.84
N LEU A 83 -14.98 6.22 4.20
CA LEU A 83 -15.37 7.30 3.29
C LEU A 83 -14.55 8.57 3.48
N THR A 84 -14.07 8.82 4.70
CA THR A 84 -13.31 10.04 5.02
C THR A 84 -11.80 9.81 4.98
N SER A 85 -11.02 10.89 5.06
CA SER A 85 -9.57 10.79 5.20
C SER A 85 -9.21 10.21 6.57
N GLU A 86 -9.95 10.61 7.61
CA GLU A 86 -9.81 10.13 8.99
C GLU A 86 -9.99 8.61 9.09
N ASP A 87 -11.07 8.06 8.52
CA ASP A 87 -11.33 6.62 8.48
C ASP A 87 -10.14 5.83 7.91
N ARG A 88 -9.49 6.40 6.88
CA ARG A 88 -8.38 5.75 6.17
C ARG A 88 -7.05 5.91 6.91
N MET A 89 -6.89 6.99 7.65
CA MET A 89 -5.73 7.20 8.53
C MET A 89 -5.75 6.19 9.69
N GLU A 90 -6.93 5.84 10.21
CA GLU A 90 -7.08 4.81 11.26
C GLU A 90 -6.73 3.39 10.78
N LEU A 91 -6.82 3.11 9.48
CA LEU A 91 -6.41 1.84 8.88
C LEU A 91 -4.89 1.70 8.70
N SER A 92 -4.17 2.82 8.69
CA SER A 92 -2.72 2.87 8.41
C SER A 92 -1.85 2.46 9.58
#